data_AF-A0A7I8LB39-F1
#
_entry.id   AF-A0A7I8LB39-F1
#
_cell.length_a   1.000
_cell.length_b   1.000
_cell.length_c   1.000
_cell.angle_alpha   90.00
_cell.angle_beta   90.00
_cell.angle_gamma   90.00
#
_symmetry.space_group_name_H-M   'P 1'
#
loop_
_entity.id
_entity.type
_entity.pdbx_description
1 polymer ?
#
loop_
_entity_poly.entity_id
_entity_poly.type
_entity_poly.pdbx_seq_one_letter_code
_entity_poly.pdbx_strand_id
1 'polypeptide(L)'
;MLGRRCGSPRAFLALGLFLLGLGLDWVPVAQPLKVPLRVKDLLPVLPRQVSWPVLNNLHSAVDLLPSFVGSVAPENGTIGWKGTCFLDNEARLEFTSGDRGDDLGGGVLHLKTDAAHSWTCMDLYVFATPYRIMWDYYFSTREHTLEIKSWEEPAELEYVKQHGVAIFLMQSGMLGTLLSLIDVLPLFSNTLWGQNANIAFLKKHMGASFEKRPQPWQANISVADVHSGDFLAISKIRGRWGGFESLEKWVTGAFAGHTAICLKDEDGNLWVGESGHENEKGEEIIAIVSWDEWWAEALKDSSNPQIALLPLHPDVRAKFNSTAAWEYARSMSGQPYGYHNMIFSWIDTIGDNYPPPLDSNLVISILSMWTRLQPSYAANMLDEALNKRLGTKELSLHHILAEAERRGITLDHLLTIPEQDDWVYSDGKSTTCVAFILGIYKAAGIFEPFSSSIQVTEFTIRDAYTLRIYEDNQTRLPRWCNDGKVPFCQILGEYRMELPEYNTIRPYAYMNEHCPSLPPTYERPANC
;
A
#
# COMPACT_ATOMS: atom_id res chain seq x y z
N MET A 1 54.62 41.50 41.16
CA MET A 1 55.25 42.14 39.99
C MET A 1 54.44 41.81 38.75
N LEU A 2 54.33 42.79 37.86
CA LEU A 2 53.66 42.83 36.56
C LEU A 2 53.82 41.52 35.73
N GLY A 3 52.93 41.11 34.83
CA GLY A 3 51.76 41.74 34.20
C GLY A 3 51.28 40.91 33.00
N ARG A 4 50.23 41.45 32.33
CA ARG A 4 49.58 41.04 31.05
C ARG A 4 48.50 39.95 31.12
N ARG A 5 47.24 40.42 31.22
CA ARG A 5 46.01 39.73 30.79
C ARG A 5 45.83 39.96 29.28
N CYS A 6 45.72 38.90 28.49
CA CYS A 6 45.12 38.94 27.15
C CYS A 6 43.61 38.71 27.28
N GLY A 7 42.81 39.64 26.77
CA GLY A 7 41.36 39.51 26.66
C GLY A 7 40.98 38.61 25.48
N SER A 8 39.97 37.77 25.70
CA SER A 8 39.41 36.78 24.78
C SER A 8 38.67 37.42 23.59
N PRO A 9 38.69 36.82 22.38
CA PRO A 9 38.14 37.36 21.14
C PRO A 9 36.62 37.15 20.99
N ARG A 10 35.85 37.32 22.08
CA ARG A 10 34.38 37.18 22.06
C ARG A 10 33.61 38.51 21.98
N ALA A 11 34.27 39.65 22.14
CA ALA A 11 33.62 40.95 22.14
C ALA A 11 33.51 41.62 20.75
N PHE A 12 34.26 41.16 19.75
CA PHE A 12 34.22 41.75 18.39
C PHE A 12 33.21 41.11 17.44
N LEU A 13 32.73 39.89 17.71
CA LEU A 13 31.67 39.26 16.89
C LEU A 13 30.25 39.73 17.26
N ALA A 14 30.04 40.18 18.51
CA ALA A 14 28.73 40.65 18.96
C ALA A 14 28.38 42.06 18.45
N LEU A 15 29.38 42.87 18.08
CA LEU A 15 29.16 44.22 17.54
C LEU A 15 28.85 44.22 16.03
N GLY A 16 29.25 43.17 15.30
CA GLY A 16 28.96 43.01 13.86
C GLY A 16 27.53 42.54 13.57
N LEU A 17 26.90 41.85 14.52
CA LEU A 17 25.52 41.34 14.39
C LEU A 17 24.45 42.34 14.85
N PHE A 18 24.82 43.41 15.54
CA PHE A 18 23.87 44.44 16.01
C PHE A 18 23.74 45.63 15.04
N LEU A 19 24.66 45.79 14.08
CA LEU A 19 24.65 46.90 13.10
C LEU A 19 23.97 46.56 11.76
N LEU A 20 23.52 45.31 11.57
CA LEU A 20 22.64 44.92 10.46
C LEU A 20 21.15 45.00 10.81
N GLY A 21 20.81 45.37 12.05
CA GLY A 21 19.43 45.38 12.57
C GLY A 21 18.76 46.76 12.63
N LEU A 22 19.44 47.85 12.29
CA LEU A 22 18.87 49.21 12.40
C LEU A 22 19.37 50.10 11.25
N GLY A 23 18.59 50.18 10.18
CA GLY A 23 18.80 51.19 9.14
C GLY A 23 17.98 50.97 7.88
N LEU A 24 17.03 51.89 7.64
CA LEU A 24 16.34 52.21 6.38
C LEU A 24 15.02 51.47 6.11
N ASP A 25 14.02 51.80 6.93
CA ASP A 25 12.68 52.08 6.42
C ASP A 25 12.79 53.24 5.41
N TRP A 26 12.55 52.94 4.11
CA TRP A 26 12.10 53.82 3.01
C TRP A 26 12.79 53.49 1.67
N VAL A 27 12.35 52.44 0.98
CA VAL A 27 12.25 52.35 -0.50
C VAL A 27 11.26 51.20 -0.82
N PRO A 28 10.16 51.41 -1.57
CA PRO A 28 9.38 50.31 -2.12
C PRO A 28 10.06 49.81 -3.41
N VAL A 29 9.93 48.50 -3.68
CA VAL A 29 10.53 47.72 -4.78
C VAL A 29 11.77 46.92 -4.34
N ALA A 30 11.51 45.71 -3.85
CA ALA A 30 12.47 44.61 -3.95
C ALA A 30 11.69 43.33 -4.25
N GLN A 31 11.90 42.79 -5.46
CA GLN A 31 11.56 41.40 -5.77
C GLN A 31 12.23 40.49 -4.72
N PRO A 32 11.59 39.37 -4.30
CA PRO A 32 12.19 38.49 -3.31
C PRO A 32 13.53 37.97 -3.83
N LEU A 33 14.62 38.35 -3.16
CA LEU A 33 15.97 37.93 -3.50
C LEU A 33 16.04 36.41 -3.42
N LYS A 34 16.19 35.73 -4.57
CA LYS A 34 16.35 34.26 -4.63
C LYS A 34 17.56 33.87 -3.78
N VAL A 35 17.34 33.09 -2.73
CA VAL A 35 18.41 32.59 -1.85
C VAL A 35 19.22 31.57 -2.66
N PRO A 36 20.56 31.67 -2.72
CA PRO A 36 21.36 30.77 -3.55
C PRO A 36 21.18 29.29 -3.17
N LEU A 37 20.93 29.01 -1.89
CA LEU A 37 20.72 27.67 -1.32
C LEU A 37 19.75 27.76 -0.14
N ARG A 38 18.72 26.91 -0.08
CA ARG A 38 17.95 26.69 1.17
C ARG A 38 18.56 25.54 1.96
N VAL A 39 18.44 25.60 3.29
CA VAL A 39 18.99 24.57 4.20
C VAL A 39 18.52 23.17 3.81
N LYS A 40 17.25 23.00 3.40
CA LYS A 40 16.70 21.73 2.93
C LYS A 40 17.42 21.15 1.71
N ASP A 41 17.94 22.00 0.82
CA ASP A 41 18.62 21.57 -0.43
C ASP A 41 20.09 21.18 -0.20
N LEU A 42 20.68 21.64 0.92
CA LEU A 42 22.06 21.32 1.31
C LEU A 42 22.18 20.10 2.20
N LEU A 43 21.09 19.70 2.87
CA LEU A 43 21.10 18.56 3.77
C LEU A 43 21.68 17.29 3.12
N PRO A 44 21.35 16.91 1.88
CA PRO A 44 21.91 15.70 1.27
C PRO A 44 23.43 15.76 0.99
N VAL A 45 24.01 16.96 0.90
CA VAL A 45 25.43 17.19 0.58
C VAL A 45 26.29 17.29 1.85
N LEU A 46 25.66 17.47 3.01
CA LEU A 46 26.35 17.53 4.30
C LEU A 46 26.74 16.13 4.81
N PRO A 47 27.81 16.02 5.63
CA PRO A 47 28.23 14.75 6.23
C PRO A 47 27.06 14.04 6.92
N ARG A 48 26.93 12.72 6.70
CA ARG A 48 25.82 11.89 7.20
C ARG A 48 25.52 12.09 8.69
N GLN A 49 26.51 12.36 9.55
CA GLN A 49 26.28 12.58 10.97
C GLN A 49 25.45 13.84 11.30
N VAL A 50 25.42 14.82 10.39
CA VAL A 50 24.73 16.11 10.57
C VAL A 50 23.41 16.13 9.80
N SER A 51 23.38 15.57 8.60
CA SER A 51 22.21 15.61 7.72
C SER A 51 21.20 14.50 7.96
N TRP A 52 21.65 13.29 8.29
CA TRP A 52 20.80 12.11 8.39
C TRP A 52 19.69 12.24 9.46
N PRO A 53 19.93 12.78 10.67
CA PRO A 53 18.87 12.95 11.68
C PRO A 53 17.79 13.96 11.27
N VAL A 54 18.13 14.93 10.43
CA VAL A 54 17.21 15.96 9.94
C VAL A 54 16.47 15.47 8.69
N LEU A 55 17.17 14.79 7.78
CA LEU A 55 16.57 14.16 6.59
C LEU A 55 15.56 13.06 6.94
N ASN A 56 15.86 12.21 7.95
CA ASN A 56 14.95 11.15 8.40
C ASN A 56 13.61 11.66 8.97
N ASN A 57 13.59 12.93 9.41
CA ASN A 57 12.41 13.61 9.92
C ASN A 57 11.72 14.49 8.87
N LEU A 58 12.40 14.82 7.77
CA LEU A 58 11.87 15.66 6.70
C LEU A 58 11.24 14.84 5.57
N HIS A 59 11.62 13.56 5.43
CA HIS A 59 11.11 12.68 4.38
C HIS A 59 10.51 11.37 4.91
N SER A 60 9.45 10.89 4.26
CA SER A 60 8.61 9.73 4.63
C SER A 60 8.56 8.72 3.48
N ALA A 61 8.24 7.44 3.67
CA ALA A 61 8.05 6.54 2.52
C ALA A 61 6.90 6.97 1.59
N VAL A 62 5.94 7.68 2.17
CA VAL A 62 4.87 8.46 1.53
C VAL A 62 5.39 9.42 0.45
N ASP A 63 6.60 9.95 0.65
CA ASP A 63 7.24 10.94 -0.19
C ASP A 63 7.82 10.34 -1.50
N LEU A 64 7.69 9.02 -1.68
CA LEU A 64 7.94 8.31 -2.94
C LEU A 64 6.78 8.37 -3.92
N LEU A 65 5.60 8.78 -3.48
CA LEU A 65 4.37 8.58 -4.23
C LEU A 65 4.09 9.85 -5.04
N PRO A 66 4.01 9.76 -6.39
CA PRO A 66 3.74 10.91 -7.23
C PRO A 66 2.35 11.50 -6.94
N SER A 67 2.24 12.79 -6.62
CA SER A 67 0.93 13.43 -6.49
C SER A 67 0.40 13.79 -7.88
N PHE A 68 -0.86 13.48 -8.19
CA PHE A 68 -1.49 14.00 -9.41
C PHE A 68 -1.57 15.54 -9.38
N VAL A 69 -1.07 16.21 -10.41
CA VAL A 69 -1.10 17.68 -10.51
C VAL A 69 -2.01 18.21 -11.62
N GLY A 70 -2.41 17.35 -12.56
CA GLY A 70 -3.37 17.68 -13.60
C GLY A 70 -3.17 16.85 -14.86
N SER A 71 -4.03 17.07 -15.86
CA SER A 71 -3.93 16.42 -17.17
C SER A 71 -3.94 17.44 -18.30
N VAL A 72 -3.07 17.24 -19.30
CA VAL A 72 -2.92 18.12 -20.46
C VAL A 72 -3.49 17.48 -21.72
N ALA A 73 -4.54 18.09 -22.26
CA ALA A 73 -5.13 17.74 -23.54
C ALA A 73 -4.95 18.91 -24.53
N PRO A 74 -4.94 18.66 -25.86
CA PRO A 74 -4.80 19.71 -26.86
C PRO A 74 -5.86 20.81 -26.75
N GLU A 75 -7.08 20.44 -26.36
CA GLU A 75 -8.22 21.35 -26.24
C GLU A 75 -8.31 22.07 -24.88
N ASN A 76 -7.66 21.53 -23.84
CA ASN A 76 -7.67 22.09 -22.48
C ASN A 76 -6.73 23.29 -22.30
N GLY A 77 -5.95 23.64 -23.33
CA GLY A 77 -5.03 24.77 -23.29
C GLY A 77 -3.83 24.51 -22.39
N THR A 78 -3.56 25.43 -21.46
CA THR A 78 -2.43 25.36 -20.53
C THR A 78 -2.94 25.12 -19.12
N ILE A 79 -2.44 24.07 -18.46
CA ILE A 79 -2.69 23.83 -17.03
C ILE A 79 -1.54 24.39 -16.22
N GLY A 80 -1.80 24.83 -14.99
CA GLY A 80 -0.77 25.31 -14.09
C GLY A 80 -0.88 24.73 -12.69
N TRP A 81 0.26 24.50 -12.05
CA TRP A 81 0.35 23.94 -10.70
C TRP A 81 1.57 24.47 -9.95
N LYS A 82 1.56 24.23 -8.64
CA LYS A 82 2.69 24.55 -7.76
C LYS A 82 3.55 23.32 -7.57
N GLY A 83 4.80 23.40 -7.98
CA GLY A 83 5.81 22.35 -7.84
C GLY A 83 6.55 22.44 -6.51
N THR A 84 7.44 21.47 -6.27
CA THR A 84 8.22 21.46 -5.03
C THR A 84 9.41 22.41 -5.13
N CYS A 85 10.03 22.50 -6.31
CA CYS A 85 11.11 23.42 -6.68
C CYS A 85 10.58 24.71 -7.31
N PHE A 86 9.65 24.58 -8.25
CA PHE A 86 9.12 25.69 -9.05
C PHE A 86 7.71 26.02 -8.59
N LEU A 87 7.47 27.26 -8.18
CA LEU A 87 6.17 27.65 -7.63
C LEU A 87 5.12 27.95 -8.70
N ASP A 88 5.56 28.26 -9.92
CA ASP A 88 4.69 28.58 -11.05
C ASP A 88 5.08 27.68 -12.21
N ASN A 89 4.35 26.56 -12.37
CA ASN A 89 4.54 25.65 -13.50
C ASN A 89 3.34 25.71 -14.42
N GLU A 90 3.59 25.57 -15.71
CA GLU A 90 2.60 25.52 -16.76
C GLU A 90 2.92 24.37 -17.71
N ALA A 91 1.91 23.62 -18.17
CA ALA A 91 2.10 22.64 -19.24
C ALA A 91 1.00 22.74 -20.30
N ARG A 92 1.39 22.52 -21.56
CA ARG A 92 0.50 22.37 -22.71
C ARG A 92 0.96 21.24 -23.61
N LEU A 93 0.02 20.57 -24.26
CA LEU A 93 0.31 19.48 -25.18
C LEU A 93 -0.03 19.89 -26.62
N GLU A 94 0.92 19.70 -27.53
CA GLU A 94 0.74 19.93 -28.95
C GLU A 94 0.88 18.61 -29.71
N PHE A 95 -0.05 18.28 -30.59
CA PHE A 95 0.06 17.05 -31.38
C PHE A 95 0.99 17.25 -32.58
N THR A 96 1.79 16.23 -32.86
CA THR A 96 2.62 16.17 -34.07
C THR A 96 2.00 15.21 -35.08
N SER A 97 1.94 15.61 -36.34
CA SER A 97 1.48 14.76 -37.43
C SER A 97 2.54 13.72 -37.79
N GLY A 98 2.11 12.48 -38.06
CA GLY A 98 3.01 11.40 -38.51
C GLY A 98 3.61 11.67 -39.89
N ASP A 99 4.87 11.29 -40.09
CA ASP A 99 5.64 11.61 -41.31
C ASP A 99 5.22 10.76 -42.54
N ARG A 100 4.42 9.69 -42.35
CA ARG A 100 3.89 8.81 -43.42
C ARG A 100 2.53 8.22 -43.07
N GLY A 101 1.75 7.85 -44.09
CA GLY A 101 0.30 7.54 -44.02
C GLY A 101 -0.21 6.41 -43.13
N ASP A 102 0.66 5.75 -42.34
CA ASP A 102 0.30 4.76 -41.30
C ASP A 102 0.85 5.13 -39.91
N ASP A 103 1.48 6.29 -39.75
CA ASP A 103 2.03 6.76 -38.46
C ASP A 103 0.95 7.51 -37.68
N LEU A 104 0.70 7.08 -36.43
CA LEU A 104 -0.35 7.62 -35.56
C LEU A 104 -0.07 9.07 -35.15
N GLY A 105 1.08 9.62 -35.52
CA GLY A 105 1.56 10.92 -35.04
C GLY A 105 1.93 10.82 -33.57
N GLY A 106 2.37 11.93 -32.99
CA GLY A 106 2.83 11.99 -31.62
C GLY A 106 2.36 13.25 -30.91
N GLY A 107 3.14 13.70 -29.94
CA GLY A 107 2.89 14.97 -29.27
C GLY A 107 4.14 15.55 -28.64
N VAL A 108 4.20 16.87 -28.56
CA VAL A 108 5.21 17.60 -27.81
C VAL A 108 4.53 18.21 -26.59
N LEU A 109 4.94 17.72 -25.43
CA LEU A 109 4.54 18.31 -24.16
C LEU A 109 5.49 19.46 -23.84
N HIS A 110 4.97 20.69 -23.86
CA HIS A 110 5.70 21.87 -23.44
C HIS A 110 5.43 22.10 -21.96
N LEU A 111 6.50 22.10 -21.16
CA LEU A 111 6.42 22.29 -19.73
C LEU A 111 7.32 23.46 -19.33
N LYS A 112 6.69 24.55 -18.89
CA LYS A 112 7.36 25.77 -18.45
C LYS A 112 7.43 25.76 -16.94
N THR A 113 8.65 25.81 -16.42
CA THR A 113 8.90 25.94 -14.98
C THR A 113 9.37 27.36 -14.65
N ASP A 114 8.77 27.99 -13.64
CA ASP A 114 9.13 29.34 -13.20
C ASP A 114 9.09 29.47 -11.67
N ALA A 115 9.60 30.60 -11.17
CA ALA A 115 9.65 30.92 -9.74
C ALA A 115 10.36 29.84 -8.90
N ALA A 116 11.51 29.35 -9.38
CA ALA A 116 12.36 28.42 -8.63
C ALA A 116 12.72 29.00 -7.25
N HIS A 117 12.45 28.25 -6.18
CA HIS A 117 12.70 28.71 -4.82
C HIS A 117 14.19 28.62 -4.40
N SER A 118 15.02 27.92 -5.19
CA SER A 118 16.45 27.69 -4.96
C SER A 118 17.16 27.37 -6.29
N TRP A 119 18.49 27.54 -6.34
CA TRP A 119 19.28 27.29 -7.56
C TRP A 119 19.61 25.81 -7.76
N THR A 120 19.46 24.99 -6.73
CA THR A 120 19.80 23.55 -6.74
C THR A 120 18.58 22.67 -6.56
N CYS A 121 17.37 23.24 -6.47
CA CYS A 121 16.17 22.44 -6.39
C CYS A 121 15.83 21.81 -7.74
N MET A 122 15.06 20.74 -7.71
CA MET A 122 14.68 19.99 -8.90
C MET A 122 13.37 19.26 -8.64
N ASP A 123 12.46 19.36 -9.61
CA ASP A 123 11.23 18.58 -9.62
C ASP A 123 11.42 17.35 -10.52
N LEU A 124 10.87 16.22 -10.09
CA LEU A 124 10.79 15.00 -10.88
C LEU A 124 9.31 14.77 -11.20
N TYR A 125 8.99 14.61 -12.48
CA TYR A 125 7.64 14.38 -12.96
C TYR A 125 7.51 13.00 -13.57
N VAL A 126 6.32 12.42 -13.37
CA VAL A 126 5.86 11.22 -14.07
C VAL A 126 4.71 11.66 -14.98
N PHE A 127 4.78 11.31 -16.25
CA PHE A 127 3.76 11.57 -17.26
C PHE A 127 3.15 10.23 -17.65
N ALA A 128 1.84 10.08 -17.49
CA ALA A 128 1.17 8.82 -17.71
C ALA A 128 -0.07 8.96 -18.61
N THR A 129 -0.26 7.94 -19.44
CA THR A 129 -1.54 7.56 -20.02
C THR A 129 -1.82 6.11 -19.59
N PRO A 130 -3.04 5.58 -19.76
CA PRO A 130 -3.30 4.14 -19.60
C PRO A 130 -2.41 3.26 -20.49
N TYR A 131 -1.73 3.86 -21.48
CA TYR A 131 -0.89 3.20 -22.46
C TYR A 131 0.60 3.48 -22.28
N ARG A 132 1.05 4.50 -21.54
CA ARG A 132 2.50 4.71 -21.38
C ARG A 132 2.83 5.49 -20.13
N ILE A 133 4.04 5.26 -19.63
CA ILE A 133 4.62 6.07 -18.57
C ILE A 133 5.99 6.60 -19.00
N MET A 134 6.19 7.88 -18.78
CA MET A 134 7.45 8.57 -18.98
C MET A 134 7.81 9.32 -17.70
N TRP A 135 9.08 9.59 -17.51
CA TRP A 135 9.55 10.42 -16.41
C TRP A 135 10.55 11.43 -16.96
N ASP A 136 10.56 12.62 -16.36
CA ASP A 136 11.57 13.63 -16.66
C ASP A 136 11.79 14.51 -15.44
N TYR A 137 12.95 15.16 -15.40
CA TYR A 137 13.35 16.03 -14.28
C TYR A 137 13.70 17.42 -14.77
N TYR A 138 13.31 18.42 -13.98
CA TYR A 138 13.55 19.82 -14.31
C TYR A 138 14.28 20.49 -13.15
N PHE A 139 15.37 21.19 -13.46
CA PHE A 139 16.24 21.86 -12.50
C PHE A 139 16.56 23.32 -12.89
N SER A 140 16.01 23.81 -14.01
CA SER A 140 16.17 25.20 -14.46
C SER A 140 14.83 25.81 -14.83
N THR A 141 14.67 27.11 -14.51
CA THR A 141 13.53 27.94 -14.92
C THR A 141 13.62 28.23 -16.41
N ARG A 142 12.87 27.48 -17.21
CA ARG A 142 12.75 27.65 -18.66
C ARG A 142 11.56 26.84 -19.18
N GLU A 143 11.27 26.99 -20.46
CA GLU A 143 10.39 26.08 -21.18
C GLU A 143 11.19 24.82 -21.56
N HIS A 144 10.65 23.66 -21.23
CA HIS A 144 11.17 22.33 -21.55
C HIS A 144 10.18 21.62 -22.46
N THR A 145 10.68 20.65 -23.22
CA THR A 145 9.88 19.90 -24.17
C THR A 145 10.12 18.40 -24.00
N LEU A 146 9.05 17.65 -23.80
CA LEU A 146 9.07 16.19 -23.79
C LEU A 146 8.36 15.68 -25.05
N GLU A 147 9.12 15.00 -25.92
CA GLU A 147 8.64 14.55 -27.22
C GLU A 147 8.16 13.10 -27.16
N ILE A 148 6.89 12.92 -27.53
CA ILE A 148 6.27 11.64 -27.85
C ILE A 148 6.34 11.49 -29.36
N LYS A 149 7.23 10.61 -29.85
CA LYS A 149 7.47 10.45 -31.30
C LYS A 149 6.27 9.87 -32.04
N SER A 150 5.64 8.86 -31.45
CA SER A 150 4.43 8.23 -32.00
C SER A 150 3.57 7.68 -30.85
N TRP A 151 2.25 7.77 -31.00
CA TRP A 151 1.27 7.10 -30.13
C TRP A 151 1.39 5.58 -30.33
N GLU A 152 1.25 4.80 -29.25
CA GLU A 152 1.46 3.36 -29.30
C GLU A 152 0.33 2.67 -30.06
N GLU A 153 -0.90 3.16 -29.86
CA GLU A 153 -2.11 2.63 -30.46
C GLU A 153 -3.08 3.75 -30.83
N PRO A 154 -3.99 3.56 -31.81
CA PRO A 154 -5.01 4.55 -32.16
C PRO A 154 -5.88 4.95 -30.96
N ALA A 155 -6.07 4.03 -30.02
CA ALA A 155 -6.85 4.24 -28.81
C ALA A 155 -6.15 5.16 -27.81
N GLU A 156 -4.80 5.15 -27.76
CA GLU A 156 -4.04 6.11 -26.96
C GLU A 156 -4.22 7.53 -27.50
N LEU A 157 -4.12 7.71 -28.81
CA LEU A 157 -4.34 9.00 -29.46
C LEU A 157 -5.73 9.54 -29.11
N GLU A 158 -6.76 8.70 -29.13
CA GLU A 158 -8.13 9.11 -28.82
C GLU A 158 -8.32 9.42 -27.33
N TYR A 159 -7.74 8.62 -26.45
CA TYR A 159 -7.71 8.91 -25.02
C TYR A 159 -7.04 10.25 -24.72
N VAL A 160 -5.89 10.54 -25.32
CA VAL A 160 -5.16 11.79 -25.06
C VAL A 160 -5.91 13.02 -25.59
N LYS A 161 -6.72 12.89 -26.66
CA LYS A 161 -7.59 13.98 -27.09
C LYS A 161 -8.67 14.30 -26.06
N GLN A 162 -9.26 13.28 -25.45
CA GLN A 162 -10.40 13.40 -24.56
C GLN A 162 -9.98 13.72 -23.11
N HIS A 163 -8.98 13.01 -22.60
CA HIS A 163 -8.58 13.03 -21.19
C HIS A 163 -7.20 13.66 -20.96
N GLY A 164 -6.36 13.75 -21.99
CA GLY A 164 -5.02 14.29 -21.91
C GLY A 164 -3.96 13.33 -21.34
N VAL A 165 -2.74 13.84 -21.18
CA VAL A 165 -1.65 13.14 -20.48
C VAL A 165 -1.65 13.55 -19.01
N ALA A 166 -1.79 12.58 -18.11
CA ALA A 166 -1.75 12.82 -16.67
C ALA A 166 -0.32 13.17 -16.24
N ILE A 167 -0.18 14.24 -15.47
CA ILE A 167 1.09 14.71 -14.93
C ILE A 167 1.06 14.48 -13.42
N PHE A 168 2.10 13.81 -12.93
CA PHE A 168 2.32 13.60 -11.51
C PHE A 168 3.65 14.21 -11.09
N LEU A 169 3.65 14.85 -9.92
CA LEU A 169 4.84 15.44 -9.31
C LEU A 169 5.32 14.58 -8.16
N MET A 170 6.60 14.23 -8.18
CA MET A 170 7.26 13.67 -7.01
C MET A 170 7.47 14.78 -5.99
N GLN A 171 6.72 14.74 -4.89
CA GLN A 171 6.68 15.78 -3.84
C GLN A 171 8.05 16.04 -3.15
N SER A 172 9.03 15.23 -3.46
CA SER A 172 10.32 15.16 -2.76
C SER A 172 11.50 15.55 -3.65
N GLY A 173 11.23 15.84 -4.94
CA GLY A 173 12.26 15.98 -5.97
C GLY A 173 13.11 14.71 -6.15
N MET A 174 14.10 14.70 -7.05
CA MET A 174 14.90 13.48 -7.28
C MET A 174 15.79 13.11 -6.08
N LEU A 175 16.26 14.07 -5.27
CA LEU A 175 17.05 13.77 -4.07
C LEU A 175 16.22 13.16 -2.96
N GLY A 176 15.01 13.67 -2.70
CA GLY A 176 14.08 13.05 -1.77
C GLY A 176 13.53 11.72 -2.29
N THR A 177 13.33 11.58 -3.61
CA THR A 177 12.99 10.29 -4.25
C THR A 177 14.12 9.26 -4.07
N LEU A 178 15.38 9.65 -4.31
CA LEU A 178 16.54 8.77 -4.11
C LEU A 178 16.73 8.39 -2.64
N LEU A 179 16.56 9.33 -1.71
CA LEU A 179 16.62 9.08 -0.27
C LEU A 179 15.47 8.20 0.22
N SER A 180 14.26 8.38 -0.33
CA SER A 180 13.12 7.55 0.06
C SER A 180 13.20 6.15 -0.58
N LEU A 181 13.84 6.00 -1.75
CA LEU A 181 14.19 4.68 -2.30
C LEU A 181 15.20 3.96 -1.39
N ILE A 182 16.08 4.70 -0.70
CA ILE A 182 16.94 4.15 0.36
C ILE A 182 16.12 3.69 1.58
N ASP A 183 14.89 4.18 1.79
CA ASP A 183 14.01 3.74 2.89
C ASP A 183 13.13 2.55 2.50
N VAL A 184 12.75 2.41 1.22
CA VAL A 184 11.87 1.32 0.74
C VAL A 184 12.60 0.11 0.17
N LEU A 185 13.67 0.28 -0.61
CA LEU A 185 14.47 -0.85 -1.12
C LEU A 185 15.01 -1.78 -0.02
N PRO A 186 15.41 -1.30 1.18
CA PRO A 186 15.83 -2.18 2.26
C PRO A 186 14.73 -3.10 2.76
N LEU A 187 13.44 -2.71 2.68
CA LEU A 187 12.32 -3.48 3.21
C LEU A 187 12.28 -4.91 2.62
N PHE A 188 12.66 -5.04 1.35
CA PHE A 188 12.68 -6.32 0.64
C PHE A 188 13.96 -7.13 0.86
N SER A 189 14.95 -6.58 1.57
CA SER A 189 16.22 -7.25 1.85
C SER A 189 16.04 -8.37 2.88
N ASN A 190 16.50 -9.58 2.56
CA ASN A 190 16.52 -10.70 3.50
C ASN A 190 17.73 -10.64 4.45
N THR A 191 17.87 -9.53 5.17
CA THR A 191 18.99 -9.26 6.09
C THR A 191 18.48 -8.65 7.40
N LEU A 192 19.32 -8.61 8.43
CA LEU A 192 18.99 -7.87 9.66
C LEU A 192 18.77 -6.38 9.40
N TRP A 193 19.43 -5.81 8.38
CA TRP A 193 19.18 -4.43 7.96
C TRP A 193 17.76 -4.26 7.41
N GLY A 194 17.34 -5.16 6.50
CA GLY A 194 15.97 -5.15 5.99
C GLY A 194 14.93 -5.37 7.09
N GLN A 195 15.19 -6.28 8.04
CA GLN A 195 14.32 -6.46 9.20
C GLN A 195 14.17 -5.18 10.04
N ASN A 196 15.28 -4.51 10.34
CA ASN A 196 15.24 -3.25 11.08
C ASN A 196 14.54 -2.14 10.30
N ALA A 197 14.65 -2.14 8.96
CA ALA A 197 13.93 -1.20 8.11
C ALA A 197 12.41 -1.44 8.17
N ASN A 198 11.94 -2.68 8.07
CA ASN A 198 10.51 -3.03 8.22
C ASN A 198 9.98 -2.59 9.59
N ILE A 199 10.70 -2.91 10.68
CA ILE A 199 10.32 -2.49 12.03
C ILE A 199 10.27 -0.97 12.15
N ALA A 200 11.27 -0.25 11.62
CA ALA A 200 11.31 1.21 11.68
C ALA A 200 10.18 1.86 10.87
N PHE A 201 9.87 1.31 9.70
CA PHE A 201 8.78 1.74 8.84
C PHE A 201 7.42 1.60 9.56
N LEU A 202 7.12 0.40 10.07
CA LEU A 202 5.84 0.13 10.74
C LEU A 202 5.71 0.91 12.06
N LYS A 203 6.81 1.13 12.79
CA LYS A 203 6.85 2.06 13.94
C LYS A 203 6.49 3.49 13.57
N LYS A 204 7.10 3.99 12.49
CA LYS A 204 6.96 5.38 12.04
C LYS A 204 5.56 5.65 11.48
N HIS A 205 5.01 4.71 10.71
CA HIS A 205 3.78 4.92 9.94
C HIS A 205 2.51 4.38 10.60
N MET A 206 2.63 3.39 11.50
CA MET A 206 1.48 2.74 12.14
C MET A 206 1.53 2.76 13.67
N GLY A 207 2.61 3.26 14.28
CA GLY A 207 2.74 3.28 15.74
C GLY A 207 2.93 1.90 16.39
N ALA A 208 3.29 0.88 15.61
CA ALA A 208 3.54 -0.48 16.14
C ALA A 208 4.69 -0.52 17.15
N SER A 209 4.62 -1.38 18.17
CA SER A 209 5.62 -1.41 19.25
C SER A 209 6.82 -2.32 18.96
N PHE A 210 6.58 -3.50 18.35
CA PHE A 210 7.57 -4.58 18.18
C PHE A 210 8.34 -4.87 19.47
N GLU A 211 7.63 -5.16 20.57
CA GLU A 211 8.25 -5.61 21.81
C GLU A 211 8.85 -7.01 21.66
N LYS A 212 10.14 -7.18 22.01
CA LYS A 212 10.77 -8.52 21.99
C LYS A 212 10.21 -9.43 23.08
N ARG A 213 9.98 -10.69 22.73
CA ARG A 213 9.55 -11.75 23.65
C ARG A 213 10.75 -12.44 24.32
N PRO A 214 10.61 -12.90 25.57
CA PRO A 214 11.58 -13.81 26.15
C PRO A 214 11.60 -15.13 25.37
N GLN A 215 12.75 -15.79 25.33
CA GLN A 215 12.86 -17.12 24.74
C GLN A 215 12.23 -18.19 25.66
N PRO A 216 11.72 -19.31 25.10
CA PRO A 216 11.72 -19.67 23.68
C PRO A 216 10.66 -18.91 22.87
N TRP A 217 10.96 -18.64 21.59
CA TRP A 217 10.04 -17.96 20.66
C TRP A 217 9.04 -18.90 19.98
N GLN A 218 9.15 -20.20 20.27
CA GLN A 218 8.31 -21.26 19.75
C GLN A 218 7.49 -21.85 20.91
N ALA A 219 6.18 -21.99 20.71
CA ALA A 219 5.32 -22.71 21.64
C ALA A 219 5.38 -24.23 21.40
N ASN A 220 5.26 -25.02 22.47
CA ASN A 220 5.09 -26.47 22.37
C ASN A 220 3.59 -26.79 22.23
N ILE A 221 3.10 -26.77 21.00
CA ILE A 221 1.68 -26.86 20.66
C ILE A 221 1.21 -28.31 20.74
N SER A 222 0.08 -28.54 21.41
CA SER A 222 -0.62 -29.82 21.34
C SER A 222 -1.71 -29.75 20.28
N VAL A 223 -1.58 -30.54 19.21
CA VAL A 223 -2.56 -30.63 18.10
C VAL A 223 -3.97 -30.99 18.58
N ALA A 224 -4.09 -31.68 19.72
CA ALA A 224 -5.36 -31.99 20.34
C ALA A 224 -6.15 -30.72 20.74
N ASP A 225 -5.45 -29.66 21.14
CA ASP A 225 -6.06 -28.42 21.64
C ASP A 225 -6.40 -27.43 20.51
N VAL A 226 -5.98 -27.71 19.27
CA VAL A 226 -6.32 -26.92 18.08
C VAL A 226 -7.60 -27.48 17.46
N HIS A 227 -8.51 -26.61 17.03
CA HIS A 227 -9.84 -27.00 16.55
C HIS A 227 -10.09 -26.49 15.12
N SER A 228 -11.02 -27.13 14.42
CA SER A 228 -11.53 -26.62 13.15
C SER A 228 -12.08 -25.21 13.34
N GLY A 229 -11.67 -24.31 12.45
CA GLY A 229 -12.04 -22.90 12.49
C GLY A 229 -11.10 -22.01 13.28
N ASP A 230 -10.11 -22.54 14.02
CA ASP A 230 -9.11 -21.70 14.67
C ASP A 230 -8.29 -20.94 13.60
N PHE A 231 -8.15 -19.62 13.80
CA PHE A 231 -7.55 -18.70 12.84
C PHE A 231 -6.06 -18.52 13.11
N LEU A 232 -5.24 -18.46 12.08
CA LEU A 232 -3.81 -18.17 12.17
C LEU A 232 -3.55 -16.79 11.55
N ALA A 233 -3.09 -15.84 12.36
CA ALA A 233 -2.60 -14.55 11.91
C ALA A 233 -1.07 -14.60 11.83
N ILE A 234 -0.51 -14.25 10.68
CA ILE A 234 0.92 -14.35 10.37
C ILE A 234 1.43 -12.96 10.00
N SER A 235 2.59 -12.60 10.55
CA SER A 235 3.26 -11.34 10.28
C SER A 235 4.73 -11.62 10.00
N LYS A 236 5.19 -11.35 8.78
CA LYS A 236 6.58 -11.41 8.36
C LYS A 236 7.18 -10.01 8.37
N ILE A 237 8.47 -9.93 8.67
CA ILE A 237 9.18 -8.64 8.83
C ILE A 237 10.56 -8.64 8.17
N ARG A 238 10.89 -9.63 7.33
CA ARG A 238 12.19 -9.71 6.64
C ARG A 238 12.05 -10.29 5.24
N GLY A 239 12.93 -9.88 4.33
CA GLY A 239 12.98 -10.40 2.96
C GLY A 239 11.84 -9.88 2.10
N ARG A 240 11.70 -10.47 0.90
CA ARG A 240 10.69 -10.09 -0.09
C ARG A 240 9.29 -10.01 0.55
N TRP A 241 8.87 -11.08 1.21
CA TRP A 241 7.56 -11.19 1.85
C TRP A 241 7.39 -10.20 3.01
N GLY A 242 8.40 -10.00 3.86
CA GLY A 242 8.32 -9.00 4.92
C GLY A 242 8.16 -7.57 4.39
N GLY A 243 8.80 -7.24 3.26
CA GLY A 243 8.64 -5.95 2.59
C GLY A 243 7.23 -5.75 2.03
N PHE A 244 6.70 -6.74 1.31
CA PHE A 244 5.33 -6.71 0.79
C PHE A 244 4.30 -6.59 1.92
N GLU A 245 4.40 -7.44 2.92
CA GLU A 245 3.49 -7.39 4.07
C GLU A 245 3.59 -6.06 4.83
N SER A 246 4.77 -5.43 4.90
CA SER A 246 4.88 -4.13 5.59
C SER A 246 4.15 -3.01 4.85
N LEU A 247 4.13 -3.05 3.52
CA LEU A 247 3.35 -2.12 2.72
C LEU A 247 1.85 -2.44 2.82
N GLU A 248 1.48 -3.72 2.74
CA GLU A 248 0.10 -4.18 2.91
C GLU A 248 -0.47 -3.77 4.27
N LYS A 249 0.26 -4.04 5.36
CA LYS A 249 -0.09 -3.62 6.73
C LYS A 249 -0.35 -2.13 6.80
N TRP A 250 0.52 -1.35 6.15
CA TRP A 250 0.38 0.10 6.15
C TRP A 250 -0.86 0.60 5.39
N VAL A 251 -1.18 0.02 4.24
CA VAL A 251 -2.35 0.47 3.46
C VAL A 251 -3.67 -0.06 4.01
N THR A 252 -3.68 -1.23 4.66
CA THR A 252 -4.90 -1.86 5.22
C THR A 252 -5.13 -1.58 6.70
N GLY A 253 -4.11 -1.08 7.41
CA GLY A 253 -4.12 -0.98 8.88
C GLY A 253 -4.02 -2.32 9.60
N ALA A 254 -3.81 -3.43 8.88
CA ALA A 254 -3.59 -4.73 9.49
C ALA A 254 -2.21 -4.79 10.15
N PHE A 255 -2.08 -5.51 11.27
CA PHE A 255 -0.77 -5.77 11.91
C PHE A 255 -0.25 -7.19 11.62
N ALA A 256 -1.05 -7.99 10.91
CA ALA A 256 -0.68 -9.23 10.26
C ALA A 256 -0.76 -9.03 8.74
N GLY A 257 0.06 -9.75 7.97
CA GLY A 257 0.11 -9.65 6.51
C GLY A 257 -0.24 -10.95 5.79
N HIS A 258 -0.51 -12.03 6.54
CA HIS A 258 -1.03 -13.26 5.96
C HIS A 258 -1.89 -14.02 6.96
N THR A 259 -2.78 -14.86 6.47
CA THR A 259 -3.73 -15.59 7.31
C THR A 259 -3.93 -17.01 6.83
N ALA A 260 -4.16 -17.93 7.76
CA ALA A 260 -4.52 -19.32 7.48
C ALA A 260 -5.60 -19.83 8.45
N ILE A 261 -6.18 -21.00 8.17
CA ILE A 261 -7.20 -21.63 9.02
C ILE A 261 -6.83 -23.07 9.33
N CYS A 262 -7.06 -23.47 10.58
CA CYS A 262 -6.96 -24.85 11.02
C CYS A 262 -8.25 -25.63 10.72
N LEU A 263 -8.13 -26.84 10.15
CA LEU A 263 -9.24 -27.75 9.89
C LEU A 263 -8.88 -29.17 10.35
N LYS A 264 -9.75 -29.81 11.13
CA LYS A 264 -9.63 -31.23 11.47
C LYS A 264 -10.50 -32.07 10.54
N ASP A 265 -9.93 -33.11 9.97
CA ASP A 265 -10.68 -34.11 9.18
C ASP A 265 -11.46 -35.09 10.08
N GLU A 266 -12.14 -36.04 9.45
CA GLU A 266 -12.96 -37.05 10.15
C GLU A 266 -12.13 -37.99 11.04
N ASP A 267 -10.86 -38.19 10.70
CA ASP A 267 -9.91 -39.01 11.48
C ASP A 267 -9.25 -38.21 12.62
N GLY A 268 -9.49 -36.89 12.68
CA GLY A 268 -8.95 -35.97 13.67
C GLY A 268 -7.55 -35.43 13.32
N ASN A 269 -7.04 -35.68 12.11
CA ASN A 269 -5.79 -35.09 11.65
C ASN A 269 -5.98 -33.60 11.41
N LEU A 270 -4.95 -32.81 11.72
CA LEU A 270 -4.97 -31.37 11.58
C LEU A 270 -4.35 -30.93 10.25
N TRP A 271 -5.09 -30.09 9.55
CA TRP A 271 -4.74 -29.50 8.27
C TRP A 271 -4.75 -27.98 8.40
N VAL A 272 -3.95 -27.31 7.57
CA VAL A 272 -3.91 -25.86 7.45
C VAL A 272 -4.30 -25.49 6.02
N GLY A 273 -5.36 -24.70 5.91
CA GLY A 273 -5.77 -24.10 4.64
C GLY A 273 -5.30 -22.66 4.55
N GLU A 274 -4.71 -22.27 3.44
CA GLU A 274 -4.35 -20.89 3.15
C GLU A 274 -4.45 -20.57 1.65
N SER A 275 -4.70 -19.31 1.33
CA SER A 275 -4.56 -18.79 -0.04
C SER A 275 -3.30 -17.97 -0.11
N GLY A 276 -2.41 -18.26 -1.07
CA GLY A 276 -1.09 -17.63 -1.18
C GLY A 276 0.08 -18.59 -0.97
N HIS A 277 -0.18 -19.90 -1.09
CA HIS A 277 0.84 -20.94 -1.00
C HIS A 277 1.55 -21.07 -2.36
N GLU A 278 2.88 -20.99 -2.37
CA GLU A 278 3.68 -21.07 -3.59
C GLU A 278 3.86 -22.54 -4.02
N ASN A 279 3.36 -22.91 -5.19
CA ASN A 279 3.52 -24.27 -5.73
C ASN A 279 4.92 -24.49 -6.34
N GLU A 280 5.20 -25.70 -6.82
CA GLU A 280 6.50 -26.05 -7.44
C GLU A 280 6.88 -25.20 -8.66
N LYS A 281 5.91 -24.52 -9.29
CA LYS A 281 6.12 -23.63 -10.44
C LYS A 281 6.33 -22.16 -10.04
N GLY A 282 6.23 -21.84 -8.74
CA GLY A 282 6.30 -20.47 -8.24
C GLY A 282 4.98 -19.70 -8.35
N GLU A 283 3.85 -20.38 -8.58
CA GLU A 283 2.53 -19.76 -8.64
C GLU A 283 1.87 -19.81 -7.26
N GLU A 284 1.21 -18.71 -6.87
CA GLU A 284 0.45 -18.67 -5.63
C GLU A 284 -0.96 -19.24 -5.82
N ILE A 285 -1.27 -20.25 -5.01
CA ILE A 285 -2.53 -20.97 -5.06
C ILE A 285 -3.16 -21.09 -3.68
N ILE A 286 -4.42 -21.53 -3.67
CA ILE A 286 -5.09 -22.01 -2.46
C ILE A 286 -4.65 -23.44 -2.20
N ALA A 287 -4.07 -23.68 -1.03
CA ALA A 287 -3.57 -24.99 -0.62
C ALA A 287 -4.15 -25.42 0.71
N ILE A 288 -4.27 -26.74 0.88
CA ILE A 288 -4.58 -27.39 2.15
C ILE A 288 -3.47 -28.40 2.39
N VAL A 289 -2.62 -28.11 3.38
CA VAL A 289 -1.44 -28.92 3.71
C VAL A 289 -1.57 -29.48 5.12
N SER A 290 -0.83 -30.54 5.41
CA SER A 290 -0.84 -31.11 6.77
C SER A 290 -0.22 -30.13 7.77
N TRP A 291 -0.68 -30.15 9.02
CA TRP A 291 -0.12 -29.31 10.08
C TRP A 291 1.40 -29.50 10.23
N ASP A 292 1.88 -30.74 10.18
CA ASP A 292 3.30 -31.04 10.37
C ASP A 292 4.16 -30.45 9.25
N GLU A 293 3.68 -30.50 8.01
CA GLU A 293 4.33 -29.88 6.85
C GLU A 293 4.34 -28.36 6.97
N TRP A 294 3.16 -27.76 7.18
CA TRP A 294 3.02 -26.31 7.33
C TRP A 294 3.86 -25.75 8.48
N TRP A 295 3.87 -26.45 9.62
CA TRP A 295 4.65 -26.06 10.79
C TRP A 295 6.16 -26.19 10.55
N ALA A 296 6.59 -27.24 9.84
CA ALA A 296 7.99 -27.39 9.45
C ALA A 296 8.46 -26.28 8.50
N GLU A 297 7.59 -25.81 7.60
CA GLU A 297 7.86 -24.67 6.72
C GLU A 297 7.91 -23.36 7.50
N ALA A 298 6.95 -23.09 8.38
CA ALA A 298 6.93 -21.91 9.24
C ALA A 298 8.22 -21.78 10.09
N LEU A 299 8.77 -22.91 10.56
CA LEU A 299 10.03 -22.93 11.32
C LEU A 299 11.28 -22.71 10.45
N LYS A 300 11.21 -23.00 9.15
CA LYS A 300 12.31 -22.78 8.18
C LYS A 300 12.21 -21.42 7.48
N ASP A 301 11.10 -20.71 7.64
CA ASP A 301 10.86 -19.44 6.97
C ASP A 301 11.89 -18.39 7.39
N SER A 302 12.71 -18.00 6.41
CA SER A 302 13.76 -17.00 6.59
C SER A 302 13.24 -15.56 6.66
N SER A 303 11.94 -15.31 6.51
CA SER A 303 11.31 -13.99 6.63
C SER A 303 11.08 -13.52 8.08
N ASN A 304 11.48 -14.34 9.07
CA ASN A 304 11.24 -14.11 10.50
C ASN A 304 9.74 -13.90 10.80
N PRO A 305 8.91 -14.94 10.68
CA PRO A 305 7.48 -14.83 10.93
C PRO A 305 7.14 -14.73 12.44
N GLN A 306 6.09 -13.98 12.74
CA GLN A 306 5.36 -13.98 13.99
C GLN A 306 3.98 -14.57 13.73
N ILE A 307 3.57 -15.57 14.52
CA ILE A 307 2.33 -16.31 14.27
C ILE A 307 1.50 -16.33 15.53
N ALA A 308 0.24 -15.91 15.42
CA ALA A 308 -0.78 -16.04 16.45
C ALA A 308 -1.90 -16.95 16.01
N LEU A 309 -2.30 -17.86 16.90
CA LEU A 309 -3.50 -18.67 16.80
C LEU A 309 -4.61 -17.99 17.61
N LEU A 310 -5.75 -17.74 16.96
CA LEU A 310 -6.94 -17.12 17.52
C LEU A 310 -8.05 -18.19 17.59
N PRO A 311 -8.28 -18.81 18.76
CA PRO A 311 -9.31 -19.83 18.90
C PRO A 311 -10.70 -19.23 18.73
N LEU A 312 -11.63 -19.95 18.09
CA LEU A 312 -13.04 -19.54 18.08
C LEU A 312 -13.63 -19.58 19.49
N HIS A 313 -14.52 -18.63 19.80
CA HIS A 313 -15.30 -18.67 21.04
C HIS A 313 -16.13 -19.97 21.09
N PRO A 314 -16.29 -20.64 22.25
CA PRO A 314 -17.02 -21.90 22.36
C PRO A 314 -18.43 -21.87 21.76
N ASP A 315 -19.17 -20.78 21.95
CA ASP A 315 -20.52 -20.62 21.39
C ASP A 315 -20.54 -20.50 19.86
N VAL A 316 -19.49 -19.93 19.27
CA VAL A 316 -19.33 -19.85 17.81
C VAL A 316 -18.89 -21.20 17.28
N ARG A 317 -17.93 -21.84 17.94
CA ARG A 317 -17.44 -23.19 17.61
C ARG A 317 -18.57 -24.22 17.62
N ALA A 318 -19.51 -24.12 18.56
CA ALA A 318 -20.67 -25.01 18.62
C ALA A 318 -21.59 -24.92 17.38
N LYS A 319 -21.54 -23.81 16.63
CA LYS A 319 -22.30 -23.61 15.39
C LYS A 319 -21.51 -24.00 14.14
N PHE A 320 -20.20 -24.20 14.26
CA PHE A 320 -19.31 -24.44 13.13
C PHE A 320 -19.64 -25.78 12.45
N ASN A 321 -20.16 -25.72 11.23
CA ASN A 321 -20.42 -26.90 10.42
C ASN A 321 -19.13 -27.36 9.72
N SER A 322 -18.43 -28.32 10.32
CA SER A 322 -17.18 -28.87 9.79
C SER A 322 -17.32 -29.49 8.40
N THR A 323 -18.45 -30.13 8.09
CA THR A 323 -18.66 -30.76 6.78
C THR A 323 -18.74 -29.69 5.68
N ALA A 324 -19.57 -28.65 5.88
CA ALA A 324 -19.69 -27.56 4.94
C ALA A 324 -18.38 -26.76 4.79
N ALA A 325 -17.65 -26.57 5.90
CA ALA A 325 -16.32 -25.96 5.88
C ALA A 325 -15.34 -26.73 4.97
N TRP A 326 -15.30 -28.05 5.10
CA TRP A 326 -14.45 -28.91 4.27
C TRP A 326 -14.89 -28.96 2.81
N GLU A 327 -16.19 -28.98 2.53
CA GLU A 327 -16.71 -28.92 1.17
C GLU A 327 -16.26 -27.64 0.47
N TYR A 328 -16.40 -26.49 1.14
CA TYR A 328 -15.91 -25.21 0.61
C TYR A 328 -14.39 -25.21 0.43
N ALA A 329 -13.62 -25.60 1.46
CA ALA A 329 -12.16 -25.62 1.41
C ALA A 329 -11.64 -26.48 0.25
N ARG A 330 -12.20 -27.69 0.06
CA ARG A 330 -11.83 -28.58 -1.06
C ARG A 330 -12.22 -28.01 -2.42
N SER A 331 -13.35 -27.31 -2.52
CA SER A 331 -13.76 -26.67 -3.78
C SER A 331 -12.82 -25.57 -4.24
N MET A 332 -12.13 -24.93 -3.30
CA MET A 332 -11.16 -23.84 -3.55
C MET A 332 -9.72 -24.35 -3.68
N SER A 333 -9.40 -25.56 -3.20
CA SER A 333 -8.05 -26.12 -3.28
C SER A 333 -7.55 -26.19 -4.73
N GLY A 334 -6.37 -25.64 -4.98
CA GLY A 334 -5.73 -25.56 -6.29
C GLY A 334 -6.16 -24.38 -7.16
N GLN A 335 -7.13 -23.57 -6.70
CA GLN A 335 -7.52 -22.34 -7.39
C GLN A 335 -6.47 -21.22 -7.19
N PRO A 336 -6.44 -20.20 -8.06
CA PRO A 336 -5.47 -19.11 -7.97
C PRO A 336 -5.70 -18.18 -6.77
N TYR A 337 -4.63 -17.51 -6.35
CA TYR A 337 -4.69 -16.43 -5.35
C TYR A 337 -5.55 -15.25 -5.83
N GLY A 338 -6.23 -14.59 -4.89
CA GLY A 338 -7.15 -13.47 -5.13
C GLY A 338 -6.50 -12.14 -5.51
N TYR A 339 -5.57 -12.09 -6.46
CA TYR A 339 -5.02 -10.82 -6.93
C TYR A 339 -6.08 -9.90 -7.58
N HIS A 340 -7.14 -10.50 -8.17
CA HIS A 340 -8.27 -9.77 -8.74
C HIS A 340 -9.03 -8.92 -7.71
N ASN A 341 -9.15 -9.40 -6.46
CA ASN A 341 -9.96 -8.79 -5.43
C ASN A 341 -9.14 -8.13 -4.30
N MET A 342 -7.87 -8.49 -4.12
CA MET A 342 -6.99 -7.93 -3.09
C MET A 342 -6.91 -6.41 -3.08
N ILE A 343 -6.94 -5.78 -4.25
CA ILE A 343 -6.84 -4.31 -4.36
C ILE A 343 -8.15 -3.65 -3.93
N PHE A 344 -9.29 -4.29 -4.22
CA PHE A 344 -10.60 -3.71 -3.96
C PHE A 344 -11.05 -3.88 -2.52
N SER A 345 -10.49 -4.83 -1.78
CA SER A 345 -10.84 -5.06 -0.36
C SER A 345 -10.42 -3.94 0.60
N TRP A 346 -9.89 -2.83 0.09
CA TRP A 346 -9.51 -1.65 0.88
C TRP A 346 -9.70 -0.34 0.08
N ILE A 347 -10.48 -0.38 -1.00
CA ILE A 347 -10.85 0.78 -1.83
C ILE A 347 -12.38 0.90 -1.85
N ASP A 348 -12.93 1.17 -0.68
CA ASP A 348 -14.38 1.02 -0.42
C ASP A 348 -15.13 2.36 -0.48
N THR A 349 -14.41 3.48 -0.53
CA THR A 349 -14.95 4.84 -0.46
C THR A 349 -14.53 5.71 -1.65
N ILE A 350 -15.23 6.82 -1.93
CA ILE A 350 -14.88 7.69 -3.08
C ILE A 350 -13.51 8.40 -2.87
N GLY A 351 -13.13 8.58 -1.62
CA GLY A 351 -11.83 9.09 -1.18
C GLY A 351 -11.63 8.66 0.28
N ASP A 352 -10.41 8.79 0.81
CA ASP A 352 -10.02 8.28 2.14
C ASP A 352 -9.73 6.76 2.21
N ASN A 353 -9.42 6.13 1.08
CA ASN A 353 -8.92 4.75 1.04
C ASN A 353 -7.40 4.63 1.17
N TYR A 354 -6.67 5.69 0.79
CA TYR A 354 -5.24 5.62 0.61
C TYR A 354 -4.50 6.57 1.56
N PRO A 355 -3.34 6.15 2.11
CA PRO A 355 -2.43 7.07 2.77
C PRO A 355 -2.05 8.24 1.85
N PRO A 356 -2.27 9.51 2.23
CA PRO A 356 -1.79 10.64 1.43
C PRO A 356 -0.30 10.50 1.13
N PRO A 357 0.20 10.81 -0.10
CA PRO A 357 -0.48 11.47 -1.21
C PRO A 357 -1.04 10.49 -2.26
N LEU A 358 -1.23 9.21 -1.93
CA LEU A 358 -1.84 8.26 -2.87
C LEU A 358 -3.25 8.72 -3.27
N ASP A 359 -3.54 8.71 -4.57
CA ASP A 359 -4.85 8.97 -5.14
C ASP A 359 -5.22 7.88 -6.17
N SER A 360 -6.51 7.81 -6.53
CA SER A 360 -7.03 6.79 -7.45
C SER A 360 -6.36 6.80 -8.83
N ASN A 361 -5.96 7.97 -9.34
CA ASN A 361 -5.26 8.09 -10.62
C ASN A 361 -3.83 7.55 -10.52
N LEU A 362 -3.15 7.80 -9.40
CA LEU A 362 -1.82 7.23 -9.17
C LEU A 362 -1.89 5.70 -9.05
N VAL A 363 -2.86 5.17 -8.30
CA VAL A 363 -3.05 3.73 -8.14
C VAL A 363 -3.32 3.09 -9.50
N ILE A 364 -4.24 3.64 -10.30
CA ILE A 364 -4.53 3.13 -11.64
C ILE A 364 -3.32 3.25 -12.58
N SER A 365 -2.50 4.30 -12.45
CA SER A 365 -1.26 4.45 -13.22
C SER A 365 -0.22 3.39 -12.85
N ILE A 366 -0.01 3.14 -11.55
CA ILE A 366 0.87 2.07 -11.04
C ILE A 366 0.36 0.70 -11.46
N LEU A 367 -0.95 0.47 -11.42
CA LEU A 367 -1.55 -0.78 -11.86
C LEU A 367 -1.40 -0.98 -13.36
N SER A 368 -1.60 0.07 -14.17
CA SER A 368 -1.33 0.05 -15.61
C SER A 368 0.14 -0.26 -15.94
N MET A 369 1.10 0.19 -15.10
CA MET A 369 2.52 -0.21 -15.20
C MET A 369 2.72 -1.69 -14.91
N TRP A 370 2.14 -2.18 -13.80
CA TRP A 370 2.29 -3.56 -13.35
C TRP A 370 1.72 -4.54 -14.40
N THR A 371 0.56 -4.19 -14.96
CA THR A 371 -0.09 -4.80 -16.13
C THR A 371 0.85 -4.96 -17.34
N ARG A 372 1.72 -4.00 -17.62
CA ARG A 372 2.64 -4.03 -18.78
C ARG A 372 4.02 -4.64 -18.48
N LEU A 373 4.50 -4.54 -17.24
CA LEU A 373 5.79 -5.12 -16.81
C LEU A 373 5.68 -6.62 -16.52
N GLN A 374 4.50 -7.11 -16.15
CA GLN A 374 4.17 -8.53 -15.94
C GLN A 374 2.85 -8.88 -16.66
N PRO A 375 2.84 -8.89 -18.01
CA PRO A 375 1.61 -9.08 -18.80
C PRO A 375 0.94 -10.45 -18.62
N SER A 376 1.67 -11.47 -18.16
CA SER A 376 1.11 -12.78 -17.85
C SER A 376 0.30 -12.84 -16.55
N TYR A 377 0.36 -11.80 -15.72
CA TYR A 377 -0.20 -11.83 -14.36
C TYR A 377 -1.11 -10.64 -14.04
N ALA A 378 -0.91 -9.44 -14.62
CA ALA A 378 -1.57 -8.23 -14.12
C ALA A 378 -2.55 -7.55 -15.10
N ALA A 379 -2.43 -7.79 -16.40
CA ALA A 379 -3.25 -7.12 -17.42
C ALA A 379 -4.71 -7.54 -17.39
N ASN A 380 -4.96 -8.85 -17.26
CA ASN A 380 -6.31 -9.37 -17.27
C ASN A 380 -7.01 -9.15 -15.92
N MET A 381 -6.27 -9.00 -14.81
CA MET A 381 -6.89 -9.12 -13.49
C MET A 381 -7.70 -7.90 -13.08
N LEU A 382 -7.13 -6.71 -13.27
CA LEU A 382 -7.81 -5.45 -12.99
C LEU A 382 -8.94 -5.19 -14.00
N ASP A 383 -8.67 -5.45 -15.28
CA ASP A 383 -9.64 -5.27 -16.36
C ASP A 383 -10.87 -6.15 -16.12
N GLU A 384 -10.69 -7.42 -15.78
CA GLU A 384 -11.81 -8.31 -15.47
C GLU A 384 -12.59 -7.85 -14.23
N ALA A 385 -11.91 -7.44 -13.16
CA ALA A 385 -12.55 -6.98 -11.93
C ALA A 385 -13.37 -5.69 -12.15
N LEU A 386 -12.85 -4.75 -12.95
CA LEU A 386 -13.58 -3.53 -13.33
C LEU A 386 -14.72 -3.83 -14.32
N ASN A 387 -14.53 -4.77 -15.26
CA ASN A 387 -15.60 -5.22 -16.14
C ASN A 387 -16.76 -5.83 -15.36
N LYS A 388 -16.49 -6.64 -14.33
CA LYS A 388 -17.52 -7.20 -13.45
C LYS A 388 -18.35 -6.11 -12.77
N ARG A 389 -17.68 -5.11 -12.18
CA ARG A 389 -18.30 -3.93 -11.55
C ARG A 389 -19.15 -3.12 -12.53
N LEU A 390 -18.68 -2.97 -13.77
CA LEU A 390 -19.39 -2.26 -14.83
C LEU A 390 -20.47 -3.13 -15.52
N GLY A 391 -20.53 -4.43 -15.26
CA GLY A 391 -21.40 -5.37 -15.97
C GLY A 391 -21.04 -5.53 -17.46
N THR A 392 -19.77 -5.36 -17.81
CA THR A 392 -19.21 -5.55 -19.16
C THR A 392 -18.32 -6.79 -19.21
N LYS A 393 -17.80 -7.13 -20.39
CA LYS A 393 -16.88 -8.26 -20.59
C LYS A 393 -15.80 -7.87 -21.58
N GLU A 394 -14.56 -8.29 -21.30
CA GLU A 394 -13.42 -8.19 -22.22
C GLU A 394 -13.12 -6.77 -22.71
N LEU A 395 -13.57 -5.74 -21.97
CA LEU A 395 -13.11 -4.38 -22.22
C LEU A 395 -11.73 -4.20 -21.59
N SER A 396 -10.81 -3.63 -22.34
CA SER A 396 -9.55 -3.11 -21.78
C SER A 396 -9.81 -1.93 -20.86
N LEU A 397 -8.89 -1.64 -19.92
CA LEU A 397 -8.99 -0.51 -18.99
C LEU A 397 -9.50 0.79 -19.64
N HIS A 398 -8.97 1.16 -20.80
CA HIS A 398 -9.40 2.38 -21.51
C HIS A 398 -10.86 2.34 -21.98
N HIS A 399 -11.32 1.19 -22.50
CA HIS A 399 -12.71 1.03 -22.90
C HIS A 399 -13.64 0.97 -21.68
N ILE A 400 -13.17 0.43 -20.55
CA ILE A 400 -13.89 0.48 -19.28
C ILE A 400 -14.07 1.93 -18.83
N LEU A 401 -13.01 2.74 -18.84
CA LEU A 401 -13.08 4.16 -18.47
C LEU A 401 -14.03 4.94 -19.38
N ALA A 402 -13.94 4.74 -20.69
CA ALA A 402 -14.84 5.38 -21.66
C ALA A 402 -16.31 4.94 -21.48
N GLU A 403 -16.56 3.65 -21.21
CA GLU A 403 -17.90 3.12 -20.98
C GLU A 403 -18.48 3.59 -19.64
N ALA A 404 -17.65 3.69 -18.59
CA ALA A 404 -18.04 4.26 -17.31
C ALA A 404 -18.47 5.72 -17.48
N GLU A 405 -17.69 6.53 -18.20
CA GLU A 405 -18.01 7.91 -18.53
C GLU A 405 -19.31 8.02 -19.35
N ARG A 406 -19.48 7.16 -20.36
CA ARG A 406 -20.73 7.09 -21.16
C ARG A 406 -21.95 6.80 -20.29
N ARG A 407 -21.78 6.07 -19.18
CA ARG A 407 -22.83 5.77 -18.19
C ARG A 407 -22.93 6.80 -17.06
N GLY A 408 -22.10 7.84 -17.07
CA GLY A 408 -22.04 8.85 -16.01
C GLY A 408 -21.50 8.32 -14.68
N ILE A 409 -20.68 7.27 -14.70
CA ILE A 409 -20.03 6.68 -13.53
C ILE A 409 -18.59 7.19 -13.47
N THR A 410 -18.19 7.82 -12.36
CA THR A 410 -16.80 8.23 -12.15
C THR A 410 -15.93 7.02 -11.82
N LEU A 411 -14.63 7.12 -12.09
CA LEU A 411 -13.67 6.07 -11.74
C LEU A 411 -13.69 5.75 -10.24
N ASP A 412 -13.72 6.78 -9.39
CA ASP A 412 -13.80 6.60 -7.95
C ASP A 412 -15.05 5.81 -7.54
N HIS A 413 -16.21 6.13 -8.13
CA HIS A 413 -17.46 5.40 -7.86
C HIS A 413 -17.42 3.97 -8.38
N LEU A 414 -16.81 3.74 -9.56
CA LEU A 414 -16.63 2.39 -10.09
C LEU A 414 -15.79 1.52 -9.15
N LEU A 415 -14.73 2.09 -8.57
CA LEU A 415 -13.85 1.40 -7.62
C LEU A 415 -14.59 1.03 -6.32
N THR A 416 -15.55 1.84 -5.86
CA THR A 416 -16.36 1.56 -4.66
C THR A 416 -17.43 0.48 -4.80
N ILE A 417 -17.62 -0.10 -5.99
CA ILE A 417 -18.60 -1.18 -6.16
C ILE A 417 -18.06 -2.44 -5.48
N PRO A 418 -18.77 -3.02 -4.49
CA PRO A 418 -18.25 -4.14 -3.72
C PRO A 418 -17.97 -5.36 -4.58
N GLU A 419 -16.83 -6.01 -4.34
CA GLU A 419 -16.54 -7.34 -4.86
C GLU A 419 -17.60 -8.33 -4.37
N GLN A 420 -17.99 -9.28 -5.21
CA GLN A 420 -18.95 -10.31 -4.82
C GLN A 420 -18.27 -11.67 -4.69
N ASP A 421 -18.56 -12.40 -3.61
CA ASP A 421 -17.97 -13.72 -3.30
C ASP A 421 -18.22 -14.80 -4.38
N ASP A 422 -19.23 -14.59 -5.22
CA ASP A 422 -19.64 -15.51 -6.30
C ASP A 422 -19.04 -15.16 -7.67
N TRP A 423 -18.29 -14.06 -7.77
CA TRP A 423 -17.59 -13.72 -9.00
C TRP A 423 -16.50 -14.75 -9.32
N VAL A 424 -16.47 -15.14 -10.60
CA VAL A 424 -15.50 -16.06 -11.18
C VAL A 424 -14.80 -15.34 -12.32
N TYR A 425 -13.47 -15.43 -12.32
CA TYR A 425 -12.57 -14.81 -13.28
C TYR A 425 -12.13 -15.82 -14.35
N SER A 426 -11.42 -15.36 -15.38
CA SER A 426 -10.98 -16.20 -16.49
C SER A 426 -10.05 -17.34 -16.07
N ASP A 427 -9.31 -17.15 -14.96
CA ASP A 427 -8.40 -18.12 -14.36
C ASP A 427 -9.06 -19.00 -13.28
N GLY A 428 -10.33 -18.74 -12.95
CA GLY A 428 -11.11 -19.54 -12.01
C GLY A 428 -11.68 -18.70 -10.86
N LYS A 429 -11.99 -19.39 -9.75
CA LYS A 429 -12.52 -18.72 -8.55
C LYS A 429 -11.34 -18.39 -7.64
N SER A 430 -11.08 -17.11 -7.40
CA SER A 430 -9.92 -16.67 -6.62
C SER A 430 -10.32 -15.88 -5.37
N THR A 431 -9.57 -16.06 -4.29
CA THR A 431 -9.81 -15.35 -3.01
C THR A 431 -8.47 -15.02 -2.35
N THR A 432 -8.38 -13.87 -1.69
CA THR A 432 -7.22 -13.54 -0.83
C THR A 432 -7.11 -14.50 0.36
N CYS A 433 -5.98 -14.44 1.07
CA CYS A 433 -5.73 -15.23 2.27
C CYS A 433 -6.88 -15.14 3.28
N VAL A 434 -7.37 -13.94 3.54
CA VAL A 434 -8.44 -13.69 4.53
C VAL A 434 -9.83 -14.04 3.98
N ALA A 435 -10.13 -13.68 2.72
CA ALA A 435 -11.41 -13.98 2.10
C ALA A 435 -11.65 -15.50 2.00
N PHE A 436 -10.59 -16.28 1.79
CA PHE A 436 -10.67 -17.75 1.81
C PHE A 436 -11.18 -18.28 3.17
N ILE A 437 -10.60 -17.79 4.26
CA ILE A 437 -10.93 -18.22 5.63
C ILE A 437 -12.34 -17.78 6.01
N LEU A 438 -12.68 -16.53 5.71
CA LEU A 438 -14.00 -16.01 5.99
C LEU A 438 -15.08 -16.67 5.10
N GLY A 439 -14.72 -17.08 3.88
CA GLY A 439 -15.57 -17.93 3.03
C GLY A 439 -15.85 -19.28 3.68
N ILE A 440 -14.86 -19.89 4.33
CA ILE A 440 -15.05 -21.10 5.16
C ILE A 440 -15.99 -20.79 6.34
N TYR A 441 -15.82 -19.67 7.03
CA TYR A 441 -16.70 -19.26 8.13
C TYR A 441 -18.15 -19.05 7.68
N LYS A 442 -18.34 -18.44 6.50
CA LYS A 442 -19.64 -18.24 5.86
C LYS A 442 -20.28 -19.58 5.52
N ALA A 443 -19.55 -20.50 4.88
CA ALA A 443 -20.04 -21.86 4.60
C ALA A 443 -20.33 -22.67 5.88
N ALA A 444 -19.53 -22.47 6.94
CA ALA A 444 -19.69 -23.13 8.22
C ALA A 444 -20.84 -22.58 9.08
N GLY A 445 -21.51 -21.49 8.65
CA GLY A 445 -22.65 -20.89 9.34
C GLY A 445 -22.30 -19.91 10.47
N ILE A 446 -21.05 -19.42 10.55
CA ILE A 446 -20.63 -18.45 11.57
C ILE A 446 -21.32 -17.09 11.38
N PHE A 447 -21.54 -16.69 10.13
CA PHE A 447 -22.09 -15.37 9.79
C PHE A 447 -23.61 -15.29 9.78
N GLU A 448 -24.34 -16.38 10.12
CA GLU A 448 -25.80 -16.35 10.17
C GLU A 448 -26.33 -15.33 11.21
N PRO A 449 -27.34 -14.50 10.87
CA PRO A 449 -28.19 -14.55 9.67
C PRO A 449 -27.68 -13.67 8.50
N PHE A 450 -26.48 -13.12 8.58
CA PHE A 450 -25.94 -12.15 7.63
C PHE A 450 -25.14 -12.77 6.49
N SER A 451 -25.05 -14.11 6.41
CA SER A 451 -24.28 -14.83 5.40
C SER A 451 -24.54 -14.32 3.98
N SER A 452 -25.80 -14.05 3.61
CA SER A 452 -26.15 -13.57 2.26
C SER A 452 -25.84 -12.10 2.00
N SER A 453 -25.63 -11.30 3.05
CA SER A 453 -25.40 -9.84 2.96
C SER A 453 -23.95 -9.43 3.22
N ILE A 454 -23.10 -10.36 3.67
CA ILE A 454 -21.67 -10.11 3.88
C ILE A 454 -20.92 -10.61 2.65
N GLN A 455 -20.14 -9.75 2.01
CA GLN A 455 -19.16 -10.14 1.00
C GLN A 455 -17.79 -10.26 1.69
N VAL A 456 -17.29 -11.48 1.83
CA VAL A 456 -16.03 -11.72 2.55
C VAL A 456 -14.82 -11.28 1.74
N THR A 457 -14.98 -11.06 0.43
CA THR A 457 -13.98 -10.44 -0.44
C THR A 457 -13.67 -8.98 -0.10
N GLU A 458 -14.56 -8.29 0.62
CA GLU A 458 -14.37 -6.91 1.07
C GLU A 458 -13.60 -6.80 2.40
N PHE A 459 -13.20 -7.93 3.00
CA PHE A 459 -12.55 -7.92 4.30
C PHE A 459 -11.04 -7.82 4.15
N THR A 460 -10.42 -6.91 4.89
CA THR A 460 -8.98 -6.94 5.14
C THR A 460 -8.65 -7.94 6.26
N ILE A 461 -7.36 -8.21 6.44
CA ILE A 461 -6.87 -9.00 7.58
C ILE A 461 -7.25 -8.33 8.91
N ARG A 462 -7.28 -6.99 8.96
CA ARG A 462 -7.76 -6.24 10.14
C ARG A 462 -9.19 -6.55 10.46
N ASP A 463 -10.06 -6.52 9.45
CA ASP A 463 -11.47 -6.79 9.67
C ASP A 463 -11.69 -8.20 10.21
N ALA A 464 -10.94 -9.19 9.73
CA ALA A 464 -11.03 -10.55 10.23
C ALA A 464 -10.65 -10.67 11.72
N TYR A 465 -9.49 -10.17 12.16
CA TYR A 465 -9.10 -10.34 13.56
C TYR A 465 -9.87 -9.44 14.54
N THR A 466 -10.56 -8.41 14.06
CA THR A 466 -11.44 -7.57 14.88
C THR A 466 -12.84 -8.16 15.07
N LEU A 467 -13.23 -9.16 14.27
CA LEU A 467 -14.50 -9.87 14.43
C LEU A 467 -14.63 -10.47 15.83
N ARG A 468 -15.77 -10.21 16.47
CA ARG A 468 -16.12 -10.68 17.80
C ARG A 468 -16.61 -12.14 17.78
N ILE A 469 -15.74 -13.03 17.31
CA ILE A 469 -16.01 -14.46 17.16
C ILE A 469 -14.96 -15.34 17.87
N TYR A 470 -13.90 -14.74 18.40
CA TYR A 470 -12.79 -15.44 19.00
C TYR A 470 -12.93 -15.55 20.52
N GLU A 471 -12.14 -16.43 21.13
CA GLU A 471 -12.08 -16.60 22.57
C GLU A 471 -11.61 -15.29 23.25
N ASP A 472 -12.39 -14.85 24.24
CA ASP A 472 -12.16 -13.64 25.04
C ASP A 472 -11.81 -13.96 26.51
N ASN A 473 -11.95 -15.22 26.93
CA ASN A 473 -11.58 -15.69 28.25
C ASN A 473 -10.26 -16.45 28.23
N GLN A 474 -9.21 -15.80 28.74
CA GLN A 474 -7.86 -16.36 28.83
C GLN A 474 -7.80 -17.69 29.61
N THR A 475 -8.72 -17.96 30.54
CA THR A 475 -8.70 -19.22 31.30
C THR A 475 -9.12 -20.43 30.47
N ARG A 476 -9.75 -20.21 29.30
CA ARG A 476 -10.15 -21.27 28.36
C ARG A 476 -9.12 -21.52 27.26
N LEU A 477 -8.13 -20.64 27.13
CA LEU A 477 -7.05 -20.85 26.18
C LEU A 477 -6.21 -22.09 26.57
N PRO A 478 -5.61 -22.79 25.59
CA PRO A 478 -4.78 -23.97 25.87
C PRO A 478 -3.66 -23.68 26.87
N ARG A 479 -3.18 -24.67 27.64
CA ARG A 479 -2.14 -24.41 28.65
C ARG A 479 -0.79 -23.97 28.08
N TRP A 480 -0.49 -24.37 26.84
CA TRP A 480 0.69 -23.91 26.11
C TRP A 480 0.50 -22.52 25.50
N CYS A 481 -0.74 -22.01 25.49
CA CYS A 481 -1.07 -20.68 25.02
C CYS A 481 -0.67 -19.63 26.06
N ASN A 482 0.39 -18.91 25.69
CA ASN A 482 0.81 -17.63 26.25
C ASN A 482 1.46 -17.60 27.65
N ASP A 483 2.13 -16.47 27.92
CA ASP A 483 2.68 -16.02 29.20
C ASP A 483 1.74 -15.01 29.93
N GLY A 484 0.53 -14.78 29.40
CA GLY A 484 -0.51 -13.90 29.96
C GLY A 484 -0.53 -12.46 29.44
N LYS A 485 0.32 -12.08 28.46
CA LYS A 485 0.48 -10.67 28.04
C LYS A 485 -0.36 -10.23 26.84
N VAL A 486 -0.97 -11.16 26.12
CA VAL A 486 -1.84 -10.89 24.95
C VAL A 486 -3.11 -11.75 25.03
N PRO A 487 -4.25 -11.32 24.46
CA PRO A 487 -5.52 -12.02 24.62
C PRO A 487 -5.68 -13.28 23.74
N PHE A 488 -4.63 -13.68 23.01
CA PHE A 488 -4.62 -14.81 22.08
C PHE A 488 -3.32 -15.63 22.18
N CYS A 489 -3.18 -16.68 21.37
CA CYS A 489 -2.06 -17.61 21.44
C CYS A 489 -0.95 -17.27 20.45
N GLN A 490 0.09 -16.55 20.88
CA GLN A 490 1.25 -16.37 20.02
C GLN A 490 2.17 -17.61 20.03
N ILE A 491 2.14 -18.36 18.92
CA ILE A 491 2.79 -19.67 18.79
C ILE A 491 4.20 -19.61 18.20
N LEU A 492 4.54 -18.55 17.44
CA LEU A 492 5.88 -18.34 16.87
C LEU A 492 6.27 -16.86 16.87
N GLY A 493 7.57 -16.57 16.94
CA GLY A 493 8.16 -15.29 16.58
C GLY A 493 8.89 -14.55 17.71
N GLU A 494 9.91 -13.79 17.33
CA GLU A 494 10.78 -12.99 18.23
C GLU A 494 10.03 -11.80 18.87
N TYR A 495 9.14 -11.16 18.13
CA TYR A 495 8.41 -9.96 18.56
C TYR A 495 6.99 -10.32 18.96
N ARG A 496 6.45 -9.61 19.96
CA ARG A 496 5.07 -9.76 20.39
C ARG A 496 4.14 -9.31 19.28
N MET A 497 3.21 -10.18 18.92
CA MET A 497 2.13 -9.90 17.99
C MET A 497 1.20 -8.84 18.58
N GLU A 498 0.86 -7.85 17.78
CA GLU A 498 -0.11 -6.81 18.08
C GLU A 498 -1.28 -7.00 17.12
N LEU A 499 -2.51 -7.08 17.64
CA LEU A 499 -3.74 -7.11 16.84
C LEU A 499 -4.67 -6.05 17.45
N PRO A 500 -4.54 -4.77 17.06
CA PRO A 500 -5.36 -3.69 17.60
C PRO A 500 -6.85 -3.98 17.46
N GLU A 501 -7.67 -3.62 18.46
CA GLU A 501 -9.12 -3.87 18.42
C GLU A 501 -9.53 -5.34 18.23
N TYR A 502 -8.62 -6.29 18.52
CA TYR A 502 -8.89 -7.72 18.46
C TYR A 502 -10.21 -8.08 19.15
N ASN A 503 -11.06 -8.83 18.44
CA ASN A 503 -12.28 -9.44 18.96
C ASN A 503 -13.31 -8.42 19.53
N THR A 504 -13.52 -7.28 18.86
CA THR A 504 -14.38 -6.19 19.33
C THR A 504 -15.68 -6.02 18.55
N ILE A 505 -15.70 -6.29 17.24
CA ILE A 505 -16.80 -5.93 16.34
C ILE A 505 -17.71 -7.13 16.07
N ARG A 506 -19.00 -7.03 16.40
CA ARG A 506 -19.96 -8.09 16.06
C ARG A 506 -20.28 -8.04 14.57
N PRO A 507 -20.40 -9.18 13.86
CA PRO A 507 -20.86 -9.19 12.48
C PRO A 507 -22.23 -8.53 12.28
N TYR A 508 -22.41 -7.81 11.17
CA TYR A 508 -23.68 -7.22 10.70
C TYR A 508 -23.76 -7.26 9.17
N ALA A 509 -24.94 -6.96 8.62
CA ALA A 509 -25.17 -6.94 7.18
C ALA A 509 -24.36 -5.83 6.49
N TYR A 510 -23.84 -6.10 5.29
CA TYR A 510 -23.07 -5.16 4.45
C TYR A 510 -21.81 -4.59 5.15
N MET A 511 -21.28 -5.32 6.14
CA MET A 511 -20.06 -4.95 6.85
C MET A 511 -18.87 -4.90 5.88
N ASN A 512 -18.05 -3.87 6.00
CA ASN A 512 -16.84 -3.65 5.19
C ASN A 512 -17.03 -3.12 3.76
N GLU A 513 -18.25 -2.85 3.31
CA GLU A 513 -18.45 -2.35 1.93
C GLU A 513 -18.16 -0.84 1.77
N HIS A 514 -18.00 -0.09 2.87
CA HIS A 514 -17.83 1.37 2.88
C HIS A 514 -16.85 1.86 3.97
N CYS A 515 -15.67 1.25 4.02
CA CYS A 515 -14.72 1.44 5.11
C CYS A 515 -13.44 2.16 4.67
N PRO A 516 -13.16 3.36 5.17
CA PRO A 516 -11.88 4.02 4.89
C PRO A 516 -10.73 3.30 5.61
N SER A 517 -9.55 3.32 5.00
CA SER A 517 -8.32 2.70 5.54
C SER A 517 -7.19 3.73 5.66
N LEU A 518 -7.43 4.81 6.42
CA LEU A 518 -6.45 5.89 6.56
C LEU A 518 -5.50 5.70 7.75
N PRO A 519 -4.17 5.65 7.52
CA PRO A 519 -3.21 5.75 8.60
C PRO A 519 -3.20 7.16 9.24
N PRO A 520 -2.64 7.30 10.46
CA PRO A 520 -2.08 6.22 11.28
C PRO A 520 -3.11 5.58 12.23
N THR A 521 -4.32 6.14 12.32
CA THR A 521 -5.32 5.73 13.32
C THR A 521 -6.31 4.69 12.80
N TYR A 522 -6.52 4.61 11.49
CA TYR A 522 -7.43 3.66 10.84
C TYR A 522 -8.84 3.69 11.47
N GLU A 523 -9.33 4.89 11.76
CA GLU A 523 -10.61 5.09 12.42
C GLU A 523 -11.75 4.48 11.61
N ARG A 524 -12.51 3.57 12.25
CA ARG A 524 -13.66 2.91 11.66
C ARG A 524 -14.91 3.76 11.87
N PRO A 525 -15.55 4.34 10.82
CA PRO A 525 -16.78 5.10 10.98
C PRO A 525 -17.97 4.19 11.30
N ALA A 526 -19.07 4.77 11.76
CA ALA A 526 -20.23 3.99 12.23
C ALA A 526 -21.05 3.31 11.11
N ASN A 527 -20.85 3.73 9.86
CA ASN A 527 -21.51 3.20 8.66
C ASN A 527 -20.62 2.30 7.80
N CYS A 528 -19.40 2.06 8.29
CA CYS A 528 -18.58 0.94 7.91
C CYS A 528 -19.12 -0.29 8.66
#